data_AF-A0A4T3EYT8-F1
#
_entry.id   AF-A0A4T3EYT8-F1
#
_cell.length_a   1.000
_cell.length_b   1.000
_cell.length_c   1.000
_cell.angle_alpha   90.00
_cell.angle_beta   90.00
_cell.angle_gamma   90.00
#
_symmetry.space_group_name_H-M   'P 1'
#
loop_
_entity.id
_entity.type
_entity.pdbx_description
1 polymer ?
#
loop_
_entity_poly.entity_id
_entity_poly.type
_entity_poly.pdbx_seq_one_letter_code
_entity_poly.pdbx_strand_id
1 'polypeptide(L)'
;MYWEFRNASRFSWVFSAIERNANPQKPGFSHGTAGIADALVRLYQATQDEVFLETAEAGFRHEQHWFDPVAKNWPDLRESLADSATLRARDYSVYWCHGAPGILLARLNAHAATGNGDYLRQARAALSTLCAHFYAPATDVDLESLCLYHGLVGNADIALTAQRASMSTDCELDQIFNAARHAISGLVGKLVATGRTANVLDRVGLMTGVAGLGWFCLRLIDSNTPSVLNCLSNDR
;
A
#
# COMPACT_ATOMS: atom_id res chain seq x y z
N MET A 1 16.05 11.34 4.88
CA MET A 1 16.42 11.03 3.48
C MET A 1 16.88 12.31 2.84
N TYR A 2 18.07 12.33 2.24
CA TYR A 2 18.44 13.37 1.29
C TYR A 2 18.88 12.68 0.00
N TRP A 3 18.45 13.26 -1.12
CA TRP A 3 18.95 12.93 -2.44
C TRP A 3 20.29 13.63 -2.60
N GLU A 4 21.33 12.89 -2.97
CA GLU A 4 22.58 13.51 -3.39
C GLU A 4 22.80 13.30 -4.88
N PHE A 5 22.96 14.42 -5.59
CA PHE A 5 23.49 14.42 -6.94
C PHE A 5 24.96 14.05 -6.87
N ARG A 6 25.30 12.82 -7.23
CA ARG A 6 26.71 12.42 -7.36
C ARG A 6 27.35 12.98 -8.63
N ASN A 7 26.55 13.31 -9.65
CA ASN A 7 26.86 14.12 -10.84
C ASN A 7 25.55 14.41 -11.61
N ALA A 8 25.56 15.36 -12.55
CA ALA A 8 24.39 15.90 -13.27
C ALA A 8 23.50 14.88 -14.04
N SER A 9 23.81 13.58 -14.00
CA SER A 9 23.15 12.53 -14.77
C SER A 9 22.90 11.21 -14.02
N ARG A 10 23.13 11.13 -12.70
CA ARG A 10 22.90 9.88 -11.94
C ARG A 10 22.29 10.12 -10.57
N PHE A 11 21.18 9.43 -10.31
CA PHE A 11 20.58 9.31 -9.00
C PHE A 11 21.17 8.09 -8.28
N SER A 12 21.38 8.20 -6.97
CA SER A 12 21.82 7.08 -6.15
C SER A 12 21.08 7.08 -4.84
N TRP A 13 20.63 5.91 -4.42
CA TRP A 13 20.21 5.72 -3.04
C TRP A 13 21.42 5.84 -2.13
N VAL A 14 21.44 6.89 -1.31
CA VAL A 14 22.43 6.99 -0.24
C VAL A 14 21.91 6.18 0.94
N PHE A 15 22.32 4.90 0.97
CA PHE A 15 22.18 4.05 2.15
C PHE A 15 23.35 4.40 3.09
N SER A 16 23.18 5.36 4.00
CA SER A 16 24.27 5.71 4.92
C SER A 16 24.52 4.56 5.90
N ALA A 17 25.53 3.73 5.62
CA ALA A 17 26.02 2.73 6.57
C ALA A 17 26.93 3.33 7.65
N ILE A 18 27.12 4.66 7.70
CA ILE A 18 28.18 5.31 8.49
C ILE A 18 27.68 6.03 9.75
N GLU A 19 26.38 6.21 9.96
CA GLU A 19 25.88 6.71 11.25
C GLU A 19 25.07 5.63 11.95
N ARG A 20 25.54 5.21 13.13
CA ARG A 20 24.80 4.34 14.07
C ARG A 20 23.45 4.93 14.54
N ASN A 21 23.05 6.09 14.00
CA ASN A 21 21.79 6.79 14.21
C ASN A 21 20.98 7.01 12.90
N ALA A 22 21.42 6.47 11.76
CA ALA A 22 20.64 6.49 10.54
C ALA A 22 19.50 5.46 10.66
N ASN A 23 18.27 5.95 10.83
CA ASN A 23 17.06 5.13 10.89
C ASN A 23 17.04 4.15 9.69
N PRO A 24 16.97 2.82 9.90
CA PRO A 24 16.93 1.86 8.81
C PRO A 24 15.78 2.24 7.87
N GLN A 25 16.06 2.23 6.58
CA GLN A 25 15.09 2.66 5.58
C GLN A 25 13.86 1.76 5.67
N LYS A 26 12.70 2.39 5.83
CA LYS A 26 11.48 1.70 6.23
C LYS A 26 10.77 1.18 4.98
N PRO A 27 10.48 -0.12 4.88
CA PRO A 27 9.54 -0.63 3.89
C PRO A 27 8.19 0.08 4.01
N GLY A 28 7.51 0.25 2.88
CA GLY A 28 6.16 0.82 2.86
C GLY A 28 5.96 1.95 1.86
N PHE A 29 4.70 2.30 1.63
CA PHE A 29 4.31 3.14 0.50
C PHE A 29 4.22 4.63 0.87
N SER A 30 3.67 4.99 2.03
CA SER A 30 3.45 6.41 2.37
C SER A 30 4.74 7.20 2.59
N HIS A 31 5.70 6.58 3.29
CA HIS A 31 6.94 7.25 3.73
C HIS A 31 8.17 6.34 3.56
N GLY A 32 8.04 5.28 2.76
CA GLY A 32 9.04 4.24 2.62
C GLY A 32 9.56 4.07 1.20
N THR A 33 10.43 3.08 1.05
CA THR A 33 11.14 2.82 -0.21
C THR A 33 10.21 2.45 -1.35
N ALA A 34 9.14 1.67 -1.12
CA ALA A 34 8.14 1.34 -2.14
C ALA A 34 7.52 2.57 -2.81
N GLY A 35 7.08 3.57 -2.03
CA GLY A 35 6.40 4.74 -2.59
C GLY A 35 7.32 5.60 -3.44
N ILE A 36 8.57 5.76 -3.02
CA ILE A 36 9.57 6.51 -3.78
C ILE A 36 9.94 5.77 -5.06
N ALA A 37 10.18 4.46 -4.97
CA ALA A 37 10.48 3.65 -6.14
C ALA A 37 9.29 3.62 -7.12
N ASP A 38 8.04 3.58 -6.63
CA ASP A 38 6.83 3.72 -7.46
C ASP A 38 6.78 5.07 -8.19
N ALA A 39 7.08 6.17 -7.49
CA ALA A 39 7.17 7.50 -8.10
C ALA A 39 8.24 7.56 -9.21
N LEU A 40 9.38 6.88 -9.01
CA LEU A 40 10.44 6.80 -10.01
C LEU A 40 10.06 5.93 -11.21
N VAL A 41 9.36 4.82 -11.01
CA VAL A 41 8.78 4.04 -12.13
C VAL A 41 7.87 4.91 -12.98
N ARG A 42 7.06 5.78 -12.35
CA ARG A 42 6.17 6.70 -13.08
C ARG A 42 6.93 7.78 -13.83
N LEU A 43 8.00 8.32 -13.23
CA LEU A 43 8.89 9.25 -13.94
C LEU A 43 9.49 8.58 -15.17
N TYR A 44 10.00 7.35 -15.03
CA TYR A 44 10.45 6.56 -16.17
C TYR A 44 9.35 6.39 -17.23
N GLN A 45 8.11 6.04 -16.86
CA GLN A 45 7.01 5.93 -17.82
C GLN A 45 6.76 7.24 -18.57
N ALA A 46 6.83 8.39 -17.90
CA ALA A 46 6.57 9.69 -18.48
C ALA A 46 7.74 10.24 -19.34
N THR A 47 8.99 9.93 -18.99
CA THR A 47 10.18 10.51 -19.62
C THR A 47 10.97 9.55 -20.49
N GLN A 48 10.82 8.24 -20.27
CA GLN A 48 11.66 7.17 -20.82
C GLN A 48 13.15 7.31 -20.47
N ASP A 49 13.48 8.05 -19.39
CA ASP A 49 14.85 8.16 -18.90
C ASP A 49 15.16 7.00 -17.95
N GLU A 50 16.02 6.09 -18.40
CA GLU A 50 16.42 4.86 -17.71
C GLU A 50 16.99 5.12 -16.31
N VAL A 51 17.55 6.31 -16.04
CA VAL A 51 18.09 6.64 -14.72
C VAL A 51 17.01 6.52 -13.63
N PHE A 52 15.76 6.81 -13.95
CA PHE A 52 14.65 6.70 -13.00
C PHE A 52 14.30 5.24 -12.74
N LEU A 53 14.28 4.41 -13.79
CA LEU A 53 14.01 2.99 -13.65
C LEU A 53 15.11 2.30 -12.85
N GLU A 54 16.38 2.46 -13.24
CA GLU A 54 17.55 1.90 -12.54
C GLU A 54 17.54 2.26 -11.04
N THR A 55 17.17 3.50 -10.74
CA THR A 55 17.02 3.98 -9.37
C THR A 55 15.83 3.29 -8.68
N ALA A 56 14.66 3.22 -9.30
CA ALA A 56 13.52 2.49 -8.73
C ALA A 56 13.87 1.04 -8.40
N GLU A 57 14.54 0.33 -9.31
CA GLU A 57 14.94 -1.06 -9.12
C GLU A 57 15.92 -1.24 -7.94
N ALA A 58 16.85 -0.30 -7.75
CA ALA A 58 17.73 -0.32 -6.58
C ALA A 58 16.94 -0.17 -5.27
N GLY A 59 15.89 0.67 -5.27
CA GLY A 59 14.97 0.79 -4.14
C GLY A 59 14.19 -0.51 -3.89
N PHE A 60 13.63 -1.11 -4.95
CA PHE A 60 12.91 -2.37 -4.84
C PHE A 60 13.79 -3.52 -4.34
N ARG A 61 15.05 -3.61 -4.79
CA ARG A 61 16.02 -4.60 -4.27
C ARG A 61 16.32 -4.39 -2.79
N HIS A 62 16.51 -3.14 -2.37
CA HIS A 62 16.71 -2.83 -0.96
C HIS A 62 15.48 -3.21 -0.12
N GLU A 63 14.28 -2.85 -0.56
CA GLU A 63 13.06 -3.21 0.15
C GLU A 63 12.84 -4.73 0.18
N GLN A 64 13.15 -5.44 -0.92
CA GLN A 64 13.04 -6.90 -1.00
C GLN A 64 13.98 -7.62 -0.03
N HIS A 65 15.11 -7.03 0.35
CA HIS A 65 16.02 -7.58 1.36
C HIS A 65 15.33 -7.77 2.73
N TRP A 66 14.35 -6.92 3.04
CA TRP A 66 13.59 -6.97 4.30
C TRP A 66 12.39 -7.91 4.25
N PHE A 67 12.13 -8.57 3.12
CA PHE A 67 11.00 -9.49 3.02
C PHE A 67 11.21 -10.72 3.91
N ASP A 68 10.29 -10.95 4.83
CA ASP A 68 10.24 -12.16 5.64
C ASP A 68 9.41 -13.23 4.90
N PRO A 69 10.02 -14.34 4.45
CA PRO A 69 9.32 -15.40 3.73
C PRO A 69 8.33 -16.19 4.60
N VAL A 70 8.50 -16.20 5.92
CA VAL A 70 7.59 -16.87 6.87
C VAL A 70 6.36 -16.00 7.10
N ALA A 71 6.55 -14.73 7.42
CA ALA A 71 5.45 -13.77 7.56
C ALA A 71 4.81 -13.37 6.22
N LYS A 72 5.51 -13.65 5.10
CA LYS A 72 5.19 -13.19 3.74
C LYS A 72 5.01 -11.67 3.66
N ASN A 73 5.68 -10.93 4.53
CA ASN A 73 5.48 -9.49 4.68
C ASN A 73 6.81 -8.78 4.95
N TRP A 74 6.75 -7.46 4.92
CA TRP A 74 7.86 -6.58 5.26
C TRP A 74 7.66 -6.04 6.67
N PRO A 75 8.70 -6.04 7.51
CA PRO A 75 8.61 -5.54 8.85
C PRO A 75 8.46 -4.01 8.86
N ASP A 76 7.71 -3.54 9.83
CA ASP A 76 7.59 -2.16 10.22
C ASP A 76 8.78 -1.76 11.10
N LEU A 77 9.79 -1.19 10.47
CA LEU A 77 11.02 -0.76 11.13
C LEU A 77 10.86 0.58 11.89
N ARG A 78 9.62 1.02 12.19
CA ARG A 78 9.41 2.27 12.94
C ARG A 78 9.84 2.19 14.39
N GLU A 79 9.58 1.05 15.04
CA GLU A 79 9.81 0.88 16.48
C GLU A 79 10.99 -0.05 16.80
N SER A 80 11.47 -0.83 15.83
CA SER A 80 12.55 -1.79 16.00
C SER A 80 13.74 -1.44 15.10
N LEU A 81 14.80 -0.93 15.73
CA LEU A 81 16.15 -0.90 15.16
C LEU A 81 16.84 -2.28 15.20
N ALA A 82 16.12 -3.31 15.63
CA ALA A 82 16.73 -4.59 15.94
C ALA A 82 16.93 -5.44 14.67
N ASP A 83 17.99 -6.24 14.67
CA ASP A 83 18.29 -7.23 13.63
C ASP A 83 17.05 -8.04 13.27
N SER A 84 16.91 -8.37 11.98
CA SER A 84 15.78 -9.16 11.43
C SER A 84 15.51 -10.46 12.21
N ALA A 85 16.51 -11.00 12.90
CA ALA A 85 16.43 -12.17 13.77
C ALA A 85 15.58 -11.99 15.04
N THR A 86 15.13 -10.78 15.38
CA THR A 86 14.36 -10.49 16.62
C THR A 86 12.93 -10.00 16.38
N LEU A 87 12.47 -9.99 15.13
CA LEU A 87 11.15 -9.51 14.74
C LEU A 87 10.02 -10.41 15.29
N ARG A 88 8.95 -9.78 15.77
CA ARG A 88 7.72 -10.40 16.27
C ARG A 88 6.55 -10.13 15.33
N ALA A 89 5.46 -10.88 15.45
CA ALA A 89 4.26 -10.70 14.62
C ALA A 89 3.69 -9.26 14.63
N ARG A 90 3.79 -8.54 15.75
CA ARG A 90 3.39 -7.12 15.89
C ARG A 90 4.23 -6.15 15.07
N ASP A 91 5.39 -6.60 14.60
CA ASP A 91 6.31 -5.79 13.80
C ASP A 91 5.93 -5.85 12.31
N TYR A 92 4.77 -6.41 11.94
CA TYR A 92 4.31 -6.48 10.55
C TYR A 92 2.94 -5.78 10.41
N SER A 93 2.92 -4.71 9.63
CA SER A 93 1.70 -3.98 9.29
C SER A 93 1.10 -4.50 7.99
N VAL A 94 -0.22 -4.42 7.83
CA VAL A 94 -0.94 -4.82 6.61
C VAL A 94 -1.89 -3.70 6.18
N TYR A 95 -1.29 -2.57 5.80
CA TYR A 95 -1.98 -1.37 5.38
C TYR A 95 -1.33 -0.75 4.15
N TRP A 96 -2.04 0.19 3.50
CA TRP A 96 -1.48 0.99 2.40
C TRP A 96 -0.21 1.72 2.84
N CYS A 97 -0.25 2.41 3.98
CA CYS A 97 0.87 3.24 4.42
C CYS A 97 2.13 2.42 4.73
N HIS A 98 1.96 1.26 5.38
CA HIS A 98 3.02 0.37 5.82
C HIS A 98 2.63 -1.10 5.62
N GLY A 99 3.47 -1.83 4.89
CA GLY A 99 3.38 -3.27 4.71
C GLY A 99 2.88 -3.71 3.33
N ALA A 100 2.48 -4.99 3.26
CA ALA A 100 2.17 -5.69 2.03
C ALA A 100 1.21 -4.94 1.08
N PRO A 101 0.08 -4.33 1.51
CA PRO A 101 -0.85 -3.71 0.56
C PRO A 101 -0.24 -2.55 -0.23
N GLY A 102 0.51 -1.66 0.41
CA GLY A 102 1.20 -0.59 -0.29
C GLY A 102 2.30 -1.11 -1.23
N ILE A 103 3.06 -2.10 -0.77
CA ILE A 103 4.13 -2.73 -1.57
C ILE A 103 3.56 -3.46 -2.78
N LEU A 104 2.39 -4.09 -2.66
CA LEU A 104 1.66 -4.69 -3.77
C LEU A 104 1.48 -3.68 -4.91
N LEU A 105 0.98 -2.47 -4.59
CA LEU A 105 0.77 -1.43 -5.60
C LEU A 105 2.08 -1.07 -6.32
N ALA A 106 3.15 -0.81 -5.56
CA ALA A 106 4.44 -0.47 -6.13
C ALA A 106 4.97 -1.57 -7.08
N ARG A 107 4.82 -2.85 -6.70
CA ARG A 107 5.25 -3.98 -7.52
C ARG A 107 4.35 -4.22 -8.73
N LEU A 108 3.05 -4.01 -8.59
CA LEU A 108 2.12 -4.10 -9.72
C LEU A 108 2.44 -3.03 -10.77
N ASN A 109 2.73 -1.81 -10.34
CA ASN A 109 3.07 -0.71 -11.22
C ASN A 109 4.43 -0.93 -11.89
N ALA A 110 5.42 -1.41 -11.15
CA ALA A 110 6.72 -1.80 -11.71
C ALA A 110 6.57 -2.91 -12.77
N HIS A 111 5.75 -3.93 -12.50
CA HIS A 111 5.43 -4.97 -13.48
C HIS A 111 4.76 -4.38 -14.74
N ALA A 112 3.76 -3.51 -14.57
CA ALA A 112 3.06 -2.89 -15.69
C ALA A 112 3.99 -2.02 -16.56
N ALA A 113 4.97 -1.34 -15.96
CA ALA A 113 5.94 -0.50 -16.66
C ALA A 113 7.03 -1.28 -17.40
N THR A 114 7.42 -2.45 -16.89
CA THR A 114 8.64 -3.17 -17.35
C THR A 114 8.35 -4.53 -17.99
N GLY A 115 7.17 -5.11 -17.76
CA GLY A 115 6.88 -6.50 -18.06
C GLY A 115 7.63 -7.52 -17.19
N ASN A 116 8.44 -7.08 -16.21
CA ASN A 116 9.26 -7.98 -15.42
C ASN A 116 8.39 -8.84 -14.49
N GLY A 117 8.44 -10.17 -14.70
CA GLY A 117 7.65 -11.14 -13.96
C GLY A 117 8.02 -11.28 -12.48
N ASP A 118 9.21 -10.82 -12.07
CA ASP A 118 9.65 -10.85 -10.67
C ASP A 118 8.82 -9.91 -9.80
N TYR A 119 8.52 -8.72 -10.31
CA TYR A 119 7.63 -7.78 -9.64
C TYR A 119 6.21 -8.34 -9.52
N LEU A 120 5.71 -9.04 -10.54
CA LEU A 120 4.42 -9.72 -10.45
C LEU A 120 4.43 -10.82 -9.37
N ARG A 121 5.51 -11.60 -9.24
CA ARG A 121 5.65 -12.60 -8.16
C ARG A 121 5.64 -11.94 -6.77
N GLN A 122 6.34 -10.83 -6.61
CA GLN A 122 6.37 -10.07 -5.35
C GLN A 122 4.99 -9.48 -5.02
N ALA A 123 4.29 -8.92 -6.03
CA ALA A 123 2.92 -8.41 -5.87
C ALA A 123 1.95 -9.52 -5.44
N ARG A 124 2.08 -10.73 -6.01
CA ARG A 124 1.27 -11.90 -5.60
C ARG A 124 1.56 -12.33 -4.15
N ALA A 125 2.82 -12.31 -3.72
CA ALA A 125 3.16 -12.61 -2.32
C ALA A 125 2.52 -11.60 -1.37
N ALA A 126 2.59 -10.30 -1.71
CA ALA A 126 1.95 -9.24 -0.94
C ALA A 126 0.42 -9.37 -0.92
N LEU A 127 -0.20 -9.76 -2.04
CA LEU A 127 -1.65 -10.05 -2.10
C LEU A 127 -2.04 -11.23 -1.22
N SER A 128 -1.24 -12.31 -1.22
CA SER A 128 -1.47 -13.45 -0.33
C SER A 128 -1.46 -13.03 1.15
N THR A 129 -0.58 -12.11 1.52
CA THR A 129 -0.52 -11.56 2.88
C THR A 129 -1.73 -10.71 3.21
N LEU A 130 -2.14 -9.81 2.30
CA LEU A 130 -3.38 -9.03 2.46
C LEU A 130 -4.58 -9.93 2.72
N CYS A 131 -4.66 -11.05 2.01
CA CYS A 131 -5.73 -12.04 2.18
C CYS A 131 -5.64 -12.84 3.48
N ALA A 132 -4.43 -13.26 3.87
CA ALA A 132 -4.23 -14.05 5.08
C ALA A 132 -4.41 -13.22 6.36
N HIS A 133 -4.13 -11.92 6.31
CA HIS A 133 -4.25 -11.01 7.44
C HIS A 133 -5.62 -10.34 7.54
N PHE A 134 -6.55 -10.74 6.68
CA PHE A 134 -7.91 -10.26 6.73
C PHE A 134 -8.65 -10.88 7.91
N TYR A 135 -9.07 -10.01 8.84
CA TYR A 135 -10.00 -10.37 9.90
C TYR A 135 -11.36 -9.76 9.58
N ALA A 136 -12.43 -10.56 9.66
CA ALA A 136 -13.79 -10.05 9.63
C ALA A 136 -13.93 -9.02 10.76
N PRO A 137 -14.21 -7.74 10.46
CA PRO A 137 -14.33 -6.73 11.50
C PRO A 137 -15.53 -7.05 12.39
N ALA A 138 -15.43 -6.66 13.66
CA ALA A 138 -16.60 -6.58 14.53
C ALA A 138 -17.65 -5.64 13.89
N THR A 139 -18.92 -5.83 14.24
CA THR A 139 -20.03 -5.00 13.73
C THR A 139 -19.96 -3.53 14.20
N ASP A 140 -19.15 -3.23 15.22
CA ASP A 140 -18.95 -1.87 15.76
C ASP A 140 -17.54 -1.37 15.42
N VAL A 141 -17.30 -1.05 14.14
CA VAL A 141 -16.08 -0.37 13.70
C VAL A 141 -16.27 1.13 13.59
N ASP A 142 -15.23 1.86 13.93
CA ASP A 142 -15.16 3.31 13.75
C ASP A 142 -14.61 3.70 12.37
N LEU A 143 -14.64 5.01 12.08
CA LEU A 143 -14.15 5.55 10.82
C LEU A 143 -12.63 5.37 10.64
N GLU A 144 -11.88 5.31 11.74
CA GLU A 144 -10.42 5.12 11.73
C GLU A 144 -10.05 3.76 11.17
N SER A 145 -10.75 2.72 11.63
CA SER A 145 -10.63 1.34 11.15
C SER A 145 -11.12 1.16 9.70
N LEU A 146 -11.89 2.12 9.18
CA LEU A 146 -12.47 2.10 7.84
C LEU A 146 -11.79 3.07 6.85
N CYS A 147 -10.69 3.72 7.22
CA CYS A 147 -10.10 4.70 6.32
C CYS A 147 -9.26 4.08 5.17
N LEU A 148 -8.84 4.92 4.22
CA LEU A 148 -7.96 4.50 3.12
C LEU A 148 -6.50 4.34 3.56
N TYR A 149 -6.04 5.14 4.53
CA TYR A 149 -4.63 5.20 4.93
C TYR A 149 -4.15 3.94 5.65
N HIS A 150 -4.92 3.46 6.63
CA HIS A 150 -4.62 2.27 7.45
C HIS A 150 -5.88 1.51 7.87
N GLY A 151 -6.90 1.51 7.03
CA GLY A 151 -8.17 0.85 7.33
C GLY A 151 -8.53 -0.22 6.32
N LEU A 152 -9.62 -0.90 6.63
CA LEU A 152 -10.19 -1.97 5.81
C LEU A 152 -10.52 -1.50 4.40
N VAL A 153 -11.02 -0.27 4.25
CA VAL A 153 -11.37 0.29 2.94
C VAL A 153 -10.13 0.46 2.07
N GLY A 154 -9.00 0.90 2.63
CA GLY A 154 -7.75 0.96 1.88
C GLY A 154 -7.29 -0.42 1.39
N ASN A 155 -7.41 -1.43 2.25
CA ASN A 155 -7.11 -2.81 1.89
C ASN A 155 -8.06 -3.34 0.79
N ALA A 156 -9.35 -3.04 0.87
CA ALA A 156 -10.33 -3.41 -0.14
C ALA A 156 -10.12 -2.68 -1.48
N ASP A 157 -9.73 -1.40 -1.44
CA ASP A 157 -9.40 -0.59 -2.62
C ASP A 157 -8.19 -1.16 -3.38
N ILE A 158 -7.20 -1.65 -2.64
CA ILE A 158 -6.01 -2.32 -3.19
C ILE A 158 -6.37 -3.70 -3.74
N ALA A 159 -7.19 -4.49 -3.03
CA ALA A 159 -7.69 -5.77 -3.52
C ALA A 159 -8.47 -5.62 -4.83
N LEU A 160 -9.31 -4.58 -4.94
CA LEU A 160 -10.03 -4.23 -6.17
C LEU A 160 -9.07 -3.86 -7.30
N THR A 161 -8.00 -3.14 -6.98
CA THR A 161 -6.96 -2.78 -7.96
C THR A 161 -6.23 -4.01 -8.48
N ALA A 162 -5.87 -4.95 -7.60
CA ALA A 162 -5.26 -6.23 -7.99
C ALA A 162 -6.20 -7.08 -8.85
N GLN A 163 -7.49 -7.15 -8.49
CA GLN A 163 -8.51 -7.84 -9.27
C GLN A 163 -8.65 -7.26 -10.68
N ARG A 164 -8.71 -5.93 -10.81
CA ARG A 164 -8.82 -5.23 -12.11
C ARG A 164 -7.59 -5.39 -12.98
N ALA A 165 -6.42 -5.56 -12.38
CA ALA A 165 -5.19 -5.90 -13.10
C ALA A 165 -5.12 -7.38 -13.53
N SER A 166 -6.21 -8.14 -13.38
CA SER A 166 -6.31 -9.56 -13.72
C SER A 166 -5.22 -10.41 -13.06
N MET A 167 -4.78 -10.03 -11.86
CA MET A 167 -3.81 -10.82 -11.11
C MET A 167 -4.42 -12.16 -10.70
N SER A 168 -3.87 -13.26 -11.24
CA SER A 168 -4.21 -14.61 -10.77
C SER A 168 -3.85 -14.75 -9.28
N THR A 169 -4.80 -15.19 -8.47
CA THR A 169 -4.61 -15.35 -7.03
C THR A 169 -5.41 -16.54 -6.53
N ASP A 170 -4.84 -17.27 -5.57
CA ASP A 170 -5.52 -18.35 -4.84
C ASP A 170 -6.37 -17.79 -3.67
N CYS A 171 -6.44 -16.47 -3.55
CA CYS A 171 -7.17 -15.76 -2.50
C CYS A 171 -8.63 -15.50 -2.88
N GLU A 172 -9.52 -15.69 -1.90
CA GLU A 172 -10.92 -15.26 -1.97
C GLU A 172 -11.06 -13.75 -1.70
N LEU A 173 -10.79 -12.91 -2.71
CA LEU A 173 -10.93 -11.45 -2.60
C LEU A 173 -12.35 -11.01 -2.20
N ASP A 174 -13.35 -11.83 -2.51
CA ASP A 174 -14.74 -11.60 -2.13
C ASP A 174 -14.92 -11.47 -0.62
N GLN A 175 -14.10 -12.14 0.19
CA GLN A 175 -14.16 -11.99 1.65
C GLN A 175 -13.82 -10.54 2.06
N ILE A 176 -12.76 -9.97 1.47
CA ILE A 176 -12.33 -8.59 1.74
C ILE A 176 -13.44 -7.61 1.35
N PHE A 177 -14.03 -7.79 0.17
CA PHE A 177 -15.13 -6.93 -0.29
C PHE A 177 -16.38 -7.07 0.58
N ASN A 178 -16.72 -8.29 1.00
CA ASN A 178 -17.88 -8.53 1.85
C ASN A 178 -17.74 -7.86 3.22
N ALA A 179 -16.58 -7.94 3.87
CA ALA A 179 -16.40 -7.19 5.12
C ALA A 179 -16.41 -5.68 4.91
N ALA A 180 -15.77 -5.17 3.87
CA ALA A 180 -15.80 -3.73 3.60
C ALA A 180 -17.25 -3.25 3.43
N ARG A 181 -18.06 -3.95 2.62
CA ARG A 181 -19.49 -3.64 2.46
C ARG A 181 -20.28 -3.77 3.77
N HIS A 182 -20.04 -4.83 4.54
CA HIS A 182 -20.72 -5.06 5.81
C HIS A 182 -20.41 -3.95 6.82
N ALA A 183 -19.14 -3.60 6.97
CA ALA A 183 -18.67 -2.60 7.91
C ALA A 183 -19.13 -1.18 7.51
N ILE A 184 -19.10 -0.85 6.21
CA ILE A 184 -19.68 0.38 5.67
C ILE A 184 -21.18 0.44 5.98
N SER A 185 -21.91 -0.65 5.75
CA SER A 185 -23.35 -0.72 6.02
C SER A 185 -23.66 -0.55 7.51
N GLY A 186 -22.85 -1.14 8.39
CA GLY A 186 -22.95 -0.97 9.84
C GLY A 186 -22.75 0.48 10.28
N LEU A 187 -21.71 1.14 9.76
CA LEU A 187 -21.46 2.57 10.03
C LEU A 187 -22.62 3.44 9.55
N VAL A 188 -23.09 3.25 8.30
CA VAL A 188 -24.23 4.00 7.75
C VAL A 188 -25.50 3.75 8.56
N GLY A 189 -25.78 2.49 8.91
CA GLY A 189 -26.94 2.13 9.73
C GLY A 189 -26.92 2.83 11.10
N LYS A 190 -25.75 2.88 11.75
CA LYS A 190 -25.56 3.59 13.03
C LYS A 190 -25.78 5.10 12.89
N LEU A 191 -25.26 5.71 11.82
CA LEU A 191 -25.47 7.13 11.52
C LEU A 191 -26.95 7.45 11.32
N VAL A 192 -27.66 6.63 10.54
CA VAL A 192 -29.10 6.78 10.27
C VAL A 192 -29.92 6.60 11.55
N ALA A 193 -29.65 5.56 12.35
CA ALA A 193 -30.41 5.24 13.55
C ALA A 193 -30.23 6.26 14.68
N THR A 194 -29.03 6.83 14.82
CA THR A 194 -28.71 7.73 15.94
C THR A 194 -28.85 9.21 15.59
N GLY A 195 -28.83 9.57 14.30
CA GLY A 195 -28.73 10.96 13.84
C GLY A 195 -27.43 11.66 14.26
N ARG A 196 -26.48 10.93 14.87
CA ARG A 196 -25.23 11.49 15.38
C ARG A 196 -24.17 11.40 14.30
N THR A 197 -23.83 12.55 13.74
CA THR A 197 -22.77 12.69 12.74
C THR A 197 -21.46 13.21 13.33
N ALA A 198 -21.50 13.74 14.56
CA ALA A 198 -20.32 14.23 15.28
C ALA A 198 -19.24 13.15 15.38
N ASN A 199 -17.97 13.55 15.20
CA ASN A 199 -16.76 12.72 15.04
C ASN A 199 -16.61 11.99 13.69
N VAL A 200 -17.71 11.64 13.00
CA VAL A 200 -17.65 10.98 11.68
C VAL A 200 -17.59 12.02 10.56
N LEU A 201 -18.53 12.96 10.54
CA LEU A 201 -18.52 14.06 9.56
C LEU A 201 -17.49 15.13 9.87
N ASP A 202 -16.89 15.14 11.05
CA ASP A 202 -15.78 16.05 11.37
C ASP A 202 -14.47 15.62 10.67
N ARG A 203 -14.39 14.35 10.25
CA ARG A 203 -13.28 13.80 9.47
C ARG A 203 -13.68 13.68 8.00
N VAL A 204 -13.73 14.80 7.29
CA VAL A 204 -14.09 14.86 5.85
C VAL A 204 -12.96 14.48 4.88
N GLY A 205 -11.75 14.19 5.39
CA GLY A 205 -10.58 13.96 4.56
C GLY A 205 -10.66 12.72 3.68
N LEU A 206 -9.87 12.72 2.59
CA LEU A 206 -9.78 11.57 1.67
C LEU A 206 -9.13 10.36 2.35
N MET A 207 -7.97 10.54 2.98
CA MET A 207 -7.16 9.41 3.46
C MET A 207 -7.68 8.78 4.76
N THR A 208 -8.19 9.60 5.68
CA THR A 208 -8.57 9.18 7.05
C THR A 208 -10.05 9.39 7.35
N GLY A 209 -10.83 9.85 6.37
CA GLY A 209 -12.17 10.38 6.58
C GLY A 209 -13.24 9.81 5.65
N VAL A 210 -14.45 10.35 5.76
CA VAL A 210 -15.63 9.88 5.03
C VAL A 210 -15.54 10.08 3.52
N ALA A 211 -14.75 11.03 3.03
CA ALA A 211 -14.55 11.19 1.59
C ALA A 211 -13.83 9.98 0.97
N GLY A 212 -12.88 9.36 1.68
CA GLY A 212 -12.23 8.14 1.23
C GLY A 212 -13.17 6.94 1.17
N LEU A 213 -14.03 6.80 2.18
CA LEU A 213 -15.09 5.80 2.21
C LEU A 213 -16.01 5.95 1.00
N GLY A 214 -16.49 7.18 0.77
CA GLY A 214 -17.34 7.50 -0.38
C GLY A 214 -16.65 7.23 -1.71
N TRP A 215 -15.36 7.58 -1.83
CA TRP A 215 -14.58 7.32 -3.04
C TRP A 215 -14.48 5.83 -3.35
N PHE A 216 -14.20 4.99 -2.34
CA PHE A 216 -14.19 3.55 -2.53
C PHE A 216 -15.56 3.00 -2.94
N CYS A 217 -16.66 3.48 -2.34
CA CYS A 217 -18.01 3.11 -2.76
C CYS A 217 -18.26 3.44 -4.24
N LEU A 218 -17.82 4.62 -4.71
CA LEU A 218 -17.90 4.98 -6.14
C LEU A 218 -17.13 4.00 -7.01
N ARG A 219 -15.90 3.62 -6.61
CA ARG A 219 -15.13 2.61 -7.33
C ARG A 219 -15.81 1.25 -7.40
N LEU A 220 -16.58 0.85 -6.39
CA LEU A 220 -17.32 -0.41 -6.45
C LEU A 220 -18.47 -0.38 -7.48
N ILE A 221 -19.05 0.78 -7.73
CA ILE A 221 -20.20 0.96 -8.62
C ILE A 221 -19.74 1.26 -10.05
N ASP A 222 -18.68 2.05 -10.20
CA ASP A 222 -18.13 2.48 -11.48
C ASP A 222 -16.69 1.98 -11.68
N SER A 223 -16.49 1.17 -12.72
CA SER A 223 -15.18 0.64 -13.09
C SER A 223 -14.20 1.71 -13.55
N ASN A 224 -14.70 2.86 -14.02
CA ASN A 224 -13.86 3.95 -14.52
C ASN A 224 -13.32 4.84 -13.40
N THR A 225 -13.95 4.83 -12.22
CA THR A 225 -13.46 5.59 -11.07
C THR A 225 -12.08 5.06 -10.65
N PRO A 226 -11.02 5.90 -10.68
CA PRO A 226 -9.65 5.48 -10.42
C PRO A 226 -9.41 5.23 -8.93
N SER A 227 -8.38 4.46 -8.61
CA SER A 227 -7.87 4.39 -7.23
C SER A 227 -7.18 5.70 -6.89
N VAL A 228 -7.48 6.26 -5.72
CA VAL A 228 -6.67 7.35 -5.16
C VAL A 228 -5.42 6.82 -4.45
N LEU A 229 -5.39 5.52 -4.11
CA LEU A 229 -4.23 4.86 -3.50
C LEU A 229 -3.23 4.37 -4.55
N ASN A 230 -3.73 4.02 -5.73
CA ASN A 230 -2.93 3.64 -6.89
C ASN A 230 -3.07 4.72 -7.97
N CYS A 231 -2.12 5.66 -8.00
CA CYS A 231 -2.15 6.80 -8.90
C CYS A 231 -1.99 6.44 -10.41
N LEU A 232 -2.14 5.18 -10.83
CA LEU A 232 -2.09 4.84 -12.26
C LEU A 232 -3.25 5.54 -12.98
N SER A 233 -2.94 6.40 -13.96
CA SER A 233 -3.94 6.90 -14.89
C SER A 233 -4.48 5.72 -15.70
N ASN A 234 -5.81 5.57 -15.72
CA ASN A 234 -6.52 4.58 -16.55
C ASN A 234 -6.43 4.88 -18.06
N ASP A 235 -5.68 5.90 -18.46
CA ASP A 235 -5.56 6.31 -19.85
C ASP A 235 -4.52 5.43 -20.56
N ARG A 236 -5.03 4.38 -21.21
CA ARG A 236 -4.47 3.83 -22.45
C ARG A 236 -5.42 4.18 -23.59
#